data_AF-A0A812R761-F1
#
_entry.id   AF-A0A812R761-F1
#
_cell.length_a   1.000
_cell.length_b   1.000
_cell.length_c   1.000
_cell.angle_alpha   90.00
_cell.angle_beta   90.00
_cell.angle_gamma   90.00
#
_symmetry.space_group_name_H-M   'P 1'
#
loop_
_entity.id
_entity.type
_entity.pdbx_description
1 polymer ?
#
loop_
_entity_poly.entity_id
_entity_poly.type
_entity_poly.pdbx_seq_one_letter_code
_entity_poly.pdbx_strand_id
1 'polypeptide(L)'
;MSMFRRLGQLEAAARFRARRRADLRQLVKQSHWDAALTLLRAKHGATLLKHGTAAITSAGEARVWEAVLLLWSAVADATGHEAAANAAISALCKSSQWQLAVACLVDGRISSRDAAFGLAGYGAAIAACGNAAAWSHAVEVLGALHAKRVAPNSLCYSAAIAACGKSYEWQLCLELLQQALHGRPSAAERCRRTLGALQALQVAQQWEQAVALLASSWRNMWNDLLPAVLETCARSAAWRATLQLLGSDRTSEDVLLALRACARSTQWQECLHLYHDTANERMAAEAHTTLLSALTNAQAWRHSLRVFASLGSRQLRADEGVAHVLRALGMARQWNEALKLLQSSQCQSDDWCLSAAVWACQVAGATDVASELLSQRLEQERASRRKRKEVRLLEHLEQTAVRDCPASVINCLEQFATENSWLKVAGGEKAKVLEAAVRPTDRVLEIGAYVGYSALRLSLLGDGRQQVRAIESDPLNAAVAQEVLRLAGVTESVQLRVGRACDWLASGCLDAVDVLILDHRGTVYHEDLAHAEPLLSEGARVLADNVLHPGAPMFLLAVQDRLAI
;
A
#
# COMPACT_ATOMS: atom_id res chain seq x y z
N MET A 1 19.66 13.84 -68.74
CA MET A 1 20.14 13.31 -67.43
C MET A 1 20.76 14.35 -66.48
N SER A 2 21.05 15.61 -66.88
CA SER A 2 21.61 16.62 -65.96
C SER A 2 20.56 17.42 -65.17
N MET A 3 19.34 17.57 -65.71
CA MET A 3 18.25 18.34 -65.08
C MET A 3 17.60 17.58 -63.89
N PHE A 4 17.45 16.25 -63.99
CA PHE A 4 16.96 15.39 -62.89
C PHE A 4 17.96 15.26 -61.73
N ARG A 5 19.28 15.29 -61.98
CA ARG A 5 20.28 15.34 -60.90
C ARG A 5 20.28 16.69 -60.17
N ARG A 6 20.04 17.81 -60.88
CA ARG A 6 19.91 19.14 -60.26
C ARG A 6 18.60 19.29 -59.46
N LEU A 7 17.49 18.74 -59.94
CA LEU A 7 16.22 18.69 -59.19
C LEU A 7 16.33 17.81 -57.94
N GLY A 8 16.98 16.64 -58.03
CA GLY A 8 17.25 15.78 -56.87
C GLY A 8 18.20 16.42 -55.84
N GLN A 9 19.20 17.19 -56.29
CA GLN A 9 20.09 17.94 -55.38
C GLN A 9 19.42 19.18 -54.77
N LEU A 10 18.52 19.85 -55.49
CA LEU A 10 17.73 20.97 -54.97
C LEU A 10 16.62 20.52 -54.03
N GLU A 11 15.97 19.37 -54.27
CA GLU A 11 15.03 18.76 -53.33
C GLU A 11 15.73 18.16 -52.11
N ALA A 12 16.92 17.58 -52.26
CA ALA A 12 17.76 17.16 -51.14
C ALA A 12 18.22 18.36 -50.32
N ALA A 13 18.67 19.45 -50.96
CA ALA A 13 19.03 20.70 -50.28
C ALA A 13 17.82 21.42 -49.67
N ALA A 14 16.62 21.32 -50.27
CA ALA A 14 15.38 21.85 -49.72
C ALA A 14 14.84 20.99 -48.56
N ARG A 15 14.97 19.65 -48.61
CA ARG A 15 14.71 18.76 -47.46
C ARG A 15 15.74 18.93 -46.35
N PHE A 16 16.99 19.24 -46.68
CA PHE A 16 18.06 19.57 -45.73
C PHE A 16 17.86 20.96 -45.10
N ARG A 17 17.38 21.95 -45.87
CA ARG A 17 16.99 23.29 -45.39
C ARG A 17 15.65 23.29 -44.64
N ALA A 18 14.70 22.41 -44.99
CA ALA A 18 13.44 22.20 -44.27
C ALA A 18 13.67 21.47 -42.94
N ARG A 19 14.61 20.50 -42.88
CA ARG A 19 15.10 19.93 -41.62
C ARG A 19 15.80 20.95 -40.72
N ARG A 20 16.44 21.99 -41.28
CA ARG A 20 16.99 23.12 -40.49
C ARG A 20 15.92 24.03 -39.86
N ARG A 21 14.66 23.93 -40.31
CA ARG A 21 13.49 24.57 -39.71
C ARG A 21 12.61 23.59 -38.92
N ALA A 22 13.12 22.40 -38.58
CA ALA A 22 12.49 21.61 -37.54
C ALA A 22 12.71 22.36 -36.23
N ASP A 23 11.62 22.78 -35.59
CA ASP A 23 11.71 23.43 -34.28
C ASP A 23 12.50 22.52 -33.35
N LEU A 24 13.56 23.05 -32.76
CA LEU A 24 14.46 22.29 -31.89
C LEU A 24 13.69 21.61 -30.73
N ARG A 25 12.53 22.18 -30.36
CA ARG A 25 11.53 21.59 -29.45
C ARG A 25 10.86 20.33 -29.98
N GLN A 26 10.53 20.28 -31.27
CA GLN A 26 9.88 19.13 -31.90
C GLN A 26 10.85 17.95 -31.99
N LEU A 27 12.12 18.20 -32.31
CA LEU A 27 13.16 17.16 -32.31
C LEU A 27 13.42 16.60 -30.91
N VAL A 28 13.41 17.45 -29.88
CA VAL A 28 13.49 17.02 -28.47
C VAL A 28 12.27 16.19 -28.07
N LYS A 29 11.05 16.58 -28.46
CA LYS A 29 9.83 15.79 -28.20
C LYS A 29 9.82 14.44 -28.90
N GLN A 30 10.46 14.33 -30.07
CA GLN A 30 10.52 13.09 -30.86
C GLN A 30 11.75 12.23 -30.51
N SER A 31 12.58 12.63 -29.54
CA SER A 31 13.81 11.93 -29.15
C SER A 31 14.92 11.86 -30.22
N HIS A 32 14.98 12.82 -31.15
CA HIS A 32 16.02 12.91 -32.18
C HIS A 32 17.20 13.78 -31.71
N TRP A 33 18.01 13.25 -30.79
CA TRP A 33 19.02 13.99 -30.02
C TRP A 33 20.24 14.46 -30.85
N ASP A 34 20.77 13.62 -31.73
CA ASP A 34 21.94 13.95 -32.56
C ASP A 34 21.64 15.09 -33.53
N ALA A 35 20.41 15.09 -34.08
CA ALA A 35 19.93 16.17 -34.95
C ALA A 35 19.74 17.47 -34.17
N ALA A 36 19.22 17.39 -32.93
CA ALA A 36 19.07 18.54 -32.04
C ALA A 36 20.43 19.14 -31.64
N LEU A 37 21.42 18.31 -31.29
CA LEU A 37 22.79 18.75 -30.93
C LEU A 37 23.52 19.38 -32.12
N THR A 38 23.38 18.79 -33.31
CA THR A 38 23.99 19.34 -34.54
C THR A 38 23.40 20.71 -34.89
N LEU A 39 22.08 20.88 -34.71
CA LEU A 39 21.41 22.18 -34.91
C LEU A 39 21.76 23.19 -33.81
N LEU A 40 22.00 22.73 -32.59
CA LEU A 40 22.41 23.57 -31.47
C LEU A 40 23.83 24.12 -31.69
N ARG A 41 24.80 23.26 -32.04
CA ARG A 41 26.20 23.64 -32.33
C ARG A 41 26.34 24.59 -33.53
N ALA A 42 25.35 24.63 -34.42
CA ALA A 42 25.32 25.56 -35.54
C ALA A 42 24.85 26.99 -35.16
N LYS A 43 24.33 27.20 -33.94
CA LYS A 43 23.82 28.49 -33.44
C LYS A 43 24.86 29.17 -32.54
N HIS A 44 24.91 30.50 -32.55
CA HIS A 44 25.88 31.30 -31.79
C HIS A 44 25.20 32.48 -31.08
N GLY A 45 25.80 32.95 -29.98
CA GLY A 45 25.38 34.13 -29.22
C GLY A 45 23.96 34.01 -28.63
N ALA A 46 23.17 35.09 -28.66
CA ALA A 46 21.84 35.15 -28.05
C ALA A 46 20.82 34.13 -28.62
N THR A 47 21.02 33.69 -29.86
CA THR A 47 20.15 32.65 -30.46
C THR A 47 20.43 31.27 -29.91
N LEU A 48 21.70 30.97 -29.56
CA LEU A 48 22.08 29.73 -28.91
C LEU A 48 21.43 29.63 -27.52
N LEU A 49 21.48 30.72 -26.73
CA LEU A 49 20.89 30.77 -25.40
C LEU A 49 19.36 30.53 -25.42
N LYS A 50 18.62 31.25 -26.28
CA LYS A 50 17.15 31.10 -26.36
C LYS A 50 16.72 29.70 -26.80
N HIS A 51 17.37 29.16 -27.83
CA HIS A 51 17.00 27.84 -28.36
C HIS A 51 17.50 26.70 -27.46
N GLY A 52 18.68 26.84 -26.85
CA GLY A 52 19.25 25.87 -25.91
C GLY A 52 18.48 25.78 -24.61
N THR A 53 18.11 26.90 -24.01
CA THR A 53 17.27 26.92 -22.80
C THR A 53 15.90 26.29 -23.06
N ALA A 54 15.30 26.57 -24.22
CA ALA A 54 14.04 25.94 -24.63
C ALA A 54 14.18 24.43 -24.89
N ALA A 55 15.31 23.99 -25.43
CA ALA A 55 15.62 22.57 -25.64
C ALA A 55 15.74 21.81 -24.32
N ILE A 56 16.50 22.37 -23.39
CA ILE A 56 16.73 21.84 -22.03
C ILE A 56 15.39 21.74 -21.28
N THR A 57 14.56 22.78 -21.36
CA THR A 57 13.23 22.77 -20.72
C THR A 57 12.33 21.67 -21.29
N SER A 58 12.31 21.52 -22.62
CA SER A 58 11.52 20.48 -23.29
C SER A 58 12.03 19.06 -22.99
N ALA A 59 13.34 18.88 -22.79
CA ALA A 59 13.92 17.59 -22.37
C ALA A 59 13.54 17.25 -20.92
N GLY A 60 13.46 18.27 -20.04
CA GLY A 60 12.93 18.13 -18.69
C GLY A 60 11.45 17.74 -18.64
N GLU A 61 10.63 18.25 -19.55
CA GLU A 61 9.22 17.82 -19.68
C GLU A 61 9.11 16.34 -20.11
N ALA A 62 10.04 15.87 -20.95
CA ALA A 62 10.13 14.47 -21.35
C ALA A 62 10.78 13.54 -20.30
N ARG A 63 11.27 14.10 -19.17
CA ARG A 63 11.98 13.38 -18.09
C ARG A 63 13.24 12.61 -18.54
N VAL A 64 13.88 13.03 -19.63
CA VAL A 64 15.11 12.41 -20.16
C VAL A 64 16.34 13.18 -19.69
N TRP A 65 16.96 12.73 -18.59
CA TRP A 65 18.04 13.46 -17.92
C TRP A 65 19.38 13.45 -18.70
N GLU A 66 19.66 12.39 -19.47
CA GLU A 66 20.88 12.26 -20.28
C GLU A 66 20.95 13.35 -21.36
N ALA A 67 19.81 13.60 -22.02
CA ALA A 67 19.67 14.65 -23.02
C ALA A 67 19.84 16.05 -22.40
N VAL A 68 19.36 16.26 -21.17
CA VAL A 68 19.54 17.51 -20.43
C VAL A 68 21.02 17.80 -20.18
N LEU A 69 21.81 16.80 -19.79
CA LEU A 69 23.26 16.95 -19.55
C LEU A 69 24.03 17.25 -20.84
N LEU A 70 23.72 16.55 -21.94
CA LEU A 70 24.37 16.76 -23.24
C LEU A 70 24.07 18.14 -23.82
N LEU A 71 22.83 18.61 -23.66
CA LEU A 71 22.43 19.95 -24.07
C LEU A 71 23.03 21.01 -23.14
N TRP A 72 23.12 20.74 -21.84
CA TRP A 72 23.78 21.62 -20.87
C TRP A 72 25.26 21.79 -21.19
N SER A 73 26.01 20.71 -21.39
CA SER A 73 27.44 20.79 -21.71
C SER A 73 27.70 21.61 -22.97
N ALA A 74 26.87 21.41 -24.01
CA ALA A 74 26.98 22.14 -25.26
C ALA A 74 26.66 23.66 -25.15
N VAL A 75 25.76 24.05 -24.24
CA VAL A 75 25.43 25.47 -24.00
C VAL A 75 26.43 26.11 -23.03
N ALA A 76 26.88 25.37 -22.01
CA ALA A 76 27.81 25.82 -20.98
C ALA A 76 29.20 26.16 -21.55
N ASP A 77 29.68 25.41 -22.55
CA ASP A 77 30.97 25.67 -23.21
C ASP A 77 30.97 26.95 -24.06
N ALA A 78 29.79 27.36 -24.56
CA ALA A 78 29.69 28.47 -25.52
C ALA A 78 29.36 29.81 -24.86
N THR A 79 28.51 29.77 -23.83
CA THR A 79 28.12 30.96 -23.06
C THR A 79 27.71 30.50 -21.66
N GLY A 80 28.56 30.66 -20.63
CA GLY A 80 28.27 30.30 -19.25
C GLY A 80 27.17 31.16 -18.62
N HIS A 81 25.94 31.06 -19.12
CA HIS A 81 24.80 31.87 -18.74
C HIS A 81 23.91 31.16 -17.72
N GLU A 82 23.66 31.88 -16.63
CA GLU A 82 22.79 31.55 -15.49
C GLU A 82 21.40 31.02 -15.88
N ALA A 83 20.80 31.57 -16.94
CA ALA A 83 19.46 31.17 -17.40
C ALA A 83 19.41 29.72 -17.93
N ALA A 84 20.46 29.26 -18.62
CA ALA A 84 20.54 27.89 -19.12
C ALA A 84 20.83 26.89 -17.99
N ALA A 85 21.62 27.30 -17.00
CA ALA A 85 21.91 26.50 -15.80
C ALA A 85 20.63 26.27 -14.98
N ASN A 86 19.83 27.32 -14.74
CA ASN A 86 18.56 27.20 -14.04
C ASN A 86 17.57 26.27 -14.76
N ALA A 87 17.51 26.33 -16.10
CA ALA A 87 16.69 25.42 -16.88
C ALA A 87 17.17 23.97 -16.79
N ALA A 88 18.49 23.74 -16.77
CA ALA A 88 19.07 22.39 -16.62
C ALA A 88 18.77 21.81 -15.23
N ILE A 89 18.98 22.57 -14.17
CA ILE A 89 18.69 22.15 -12.79
C ILE A 89 17.18 21.89 -12.61
N SER A 90 16.32 22.74 -13.16
CA SER A 90 14.87 22.53 -13.12
C SER A 90 14.43 21.29 -13.92
N ALA A 91 15.06 21.02 -15.06
CA ALA A 91 14.79 19.82 -15.85
C ALA A 91 15.23 18.55 -15.10
N LEU A 92 16.39 18.58 -14.42
CA LEU A 92 16.89 17.47 -13.58
C LEU A 92 16.03 17.24 -12.32
N CYS A 93 15.42 18.29 -11.78
CA CYS A 93 14.44 18.19 -10.70
C CYS A 93 13.20 17.38 -11.13
N LYS A 94 12.71 17.58 -12.36
CA LYS A 94 11.57 16.82 -12.92
C LYS A 94 11.87 15.34 -13.14
N SER A 95 13.13 14.97 -13.34
CA SER A 95 13.60 13.58 -13.47
C SER A 95 14.10 12.96 -12.14
N SER A 96 13.98 13.68 -11.02
CA SER A 96 14.44 13.25 -9.67
C SER A 96 15.94 12.89 -9.59
N GLN A 97 16.77 13.47 -10.46
CA GLN A 97 18.22 13.22 -10.49
C GLN A 97 18.98 14.30 -9.70
N TRP A 98 18.99 14.16 -8.38
CA TRP A 98 19.54 15.18 -7.47
C TRP A 98 21.07 15.30 -7.57
N GLN A 99 21.80 14.20 -7.76
CA GLN A 99 23.27 14.20 -7.84
C GLN A 99 23.75 15.09 -8.98
N LEU A 100 23.10 14.92 -10.14
CA LEU A 100 23.40 15.69 -11.34
C LEU A 100 22.98 17.15 -11.20
N ALA A 101 21.85 17.42 -10.54
CA ALA A 101 21.39 18.78 -10.27
C ALA A 101 22.37 19.55 -9.35
N VAL A 102 22.90 18.89 -8.31
CA VAL A 102 23.91 19.46 -7.42
C VAL A 102 25.25 19.63 -8.14
N ALA A 103 25.67 18.66 -8.96
CA ALA A 103 26.89 18.77 -9.78
C ALA A 103 26.82 19.96 -10.76
N CYS A 104 25.68 20.16 -11.43
CA CYS A 104 25.46 21.32 -12.29
C CYS A 104 25.45 22.65 -11.52
N LEU A 105 25.13 22.64 -10.23
CA LEU A 105 25.12 23.84 -9.37
C LEU A 105 26.52 24.20 -8.86
N VAL A 106 27.38 23.21 -8.67
CA VAL A 106 28.79 23.37 -8.24
C VAL A 106 29.74 23.54 -9.43
N ASP A 107 29.26 23.37 -10.66
CA ASP A 107 30.04 23.53 -11.89
C ASP A 107 30.65 24.95 -11.99
N GLY A 108 31.99 25.02 -11.92
CA GLY A 108 32.77 26.26 -11.92
C GLY A 108 32.69 27.08 -13.20
N ARG A 109 31.99 26.58 -14.22
CA ARG A 109 31.68 27.30 -15.47
C ARG A 109 30.58 28.36 -15.30
N ILE A 110 29.89 28.37 -14.15
CA ILE A 110 28.87 29.36 -13.82
C ILE A 110 29.52 30.52 -13.05
N SER A 111 29.56 31.70 -13.67
CA SER A 111 30.05 32.92 -13.01
C SER A 111 29.05 33.39 -11.96
N SER A 112 29.31 33.11 -10.68
CA SER A 112 28.42 33.43 -9.55
C SER A 112 28.39 34.93 -9.17
N ARG A 113 28.22 35.84 -10.15
CA ARG A 113 28.23 37.29 -9.88
C ARG A 113 26.84 37.88 -9.58
N ASP A 114 25.75 37.26 -10.00
CA ASP A 114 24.40 37.74 -9.69
C ASP A 114 23.71 36.96 -8.56
N ALA A 115 23.23 37.70 -7.56
CA ALA A 115 22.46 37.17 -6.42
C ALA A 115 21.14 36.49 -6.84
N ALA A 116 20.62 36.81 -8.04
CA ALA A 116 19.37 36.26 -8.57
C ALA A 116 19.50 34.81 -9.07
N PHE A 117 20.67 34.42 -9.62
CA PHE A 117 20.95 33.02 -9.96
C PHE A 117 21.02 32.13 -8.73
N GLY A 118 21.62 32.67 -7.66
CA GLY A 118 21.80 31.96 -6.39
C GLY A 118 20.48 31.47 -5.78
N LEU A 119 19.36 32.16 -5.93
CA LEU A 119 18.11 31.72 -5.29
C LEU A 119 17.34 30.68 -6.12
N ALA A 120 17.22 30.90 -7.44
CA ALA A 120 16.43 30.03 -8.31
C ALA A 120 17.11 28.67 -8.56
N GLY A 121 18.42 28.66 -8.80
CA GLY A 121 19.19 27.43 -9.03
C GLY A 121 19.26 26.55 -7.78
N TYR A 122 19.56 27.15 -6.63
CA TYR A 122 19.58 26.43 -5.36
C TYR A 122 18.20 25.93 -4.95
N GLY A 123 17.14 26.73 -5.15
CA GLY A 123 15.77 26.27 -4.91
C GLY A 123 15.37 25.06 -5.75
N ALA A 124 15.75 25.04 -7.04
CA ALA A 124 15.50 23.91 -7.93
C ALA A 124 16.33 22.66 -7.55
N ALA A 125 17.57 22.83 -7.10
CA ALA A 125 18.41 21.74 -6.62
C ALA A 125 17.89 21.13 -5.31
N ILE A 126 17.45 21.96 -4.34
CA ILE A 126 16.82 21.48 -3.10
C ILE A 126 15.51 20.74 -3.41
N ALA A 127 14.71 21.24 -4.37
CA ALA A 127 13.52 20.54 -4.83
C ALA A 127 13.82 19.17 -5.47
N ALA A 128 14.92 19.06 -6.23
CA ALA A 128 15.38 17.78 -6.78
C ALA A 128 15.75 16.80 -5.66
N CYS A 129 16.47 17.28 -4.63
CA CYS A 129 16.81 16.49 -3.45
C CYS A 129 15.55 16.03 -2.68
N GLY A 130 14.55 16.90 -2.56
CA GLY A 130 13.26 16.58 -1.93
C GLY A 130 12.43 15.55 -2.70
N ASN A 131 12.51 15.53 -4.03
CA ASN A 131 11.85 14.49 -4.84
C ASN A 131 12.51 13.13 -4.63
N ALA A 132 13.84 13.09 -4.49
CA ALA A 132 14.62 11.87 -4.34
C ALA A 132 14.85 11.41 -2.88
N ALA A 133 14.26 12.09 -1.89
CA ALA A 133 14.47 11.80 -0.46
C ALA A 133 15.94 11.85 -0.01
N ALA A 134 16.74 12.74 -0.61
CA ALA A 134 18.15 12.95 -0.28
C ALA A 134 18.31 14.12 0.71
N TRP A 135 17.95 13.90 1.98
CA TRP A 135 17.89 14.95 3.00
C TRP A 135 19.23 15.62 3.30
N SER A 136 20.32 14.84 3.39
CA SER A 136 21.65 15.35 3.77
C SER A 136 22.16 16.43 2.81
N HIS A 137 22.02 16.15 1.51
CA HIS A 137 22.41 17.08 0.45
C HIS A 137 21.44 18.26 0.33
N ALA A 138 20.15 18.08 0.60
CA ALA A 138 19.19 19.19 0.65
C ALA A 138 19.59 20.23 1.71
N VAL A 139 20.02 19.76 2.89
CA VAL A 139 20.46 20.62 4.00
C VAL A 139 21.82 21.25 3.72
N GLU A 140 22.74 20.51 3.10
CA GLU A 140 24.04 21.05 2.67
C GLU A 140 23.88 22.19 1.66
N VAL A 141 23.04 22.01 0.64
CA VAL A 141 22.75 23.03 -0.38
C VAL A 141 22.06 24.25 0.26
N LEU A 142 21.16 24.04 1.23
CA LEU A 142 20.54 25.13 1.98
C LEU A 142 21.57 25.87 2.85
N GLY A 143 22.51 25.16 3.48
CA GLY A 143 23.63 25.74 4.23
C GLY A 143 24.56 26.56 3.34
N ALA A 144 24.87 26.06 2.14
CA ALA A 144 25.67 26.77 1.14
C ALA A 144 24.98 28.08 0.69
N LEU A 145 23.65 28.10 0.60
CA LEU A 145 22.89 29.31 0.28
C LEU A 145 22.97 30.36 1.42
N HIS A 146 22.90 29.93 2.67
CA HIS A 146 23.13 30.79 3.84
C HIS A 146 24.57 31.33 3.89
N ALA A 147 25.57 30.50 3.59
CA ALA A 147 26.97 30.90 3.54
C ALA A 147 27.23 31.98 2.49
N LYS A 148 26.49 31.95 1.37
CA LYS A 148 26.51 33.00 0.32
C LYS A 148 25.70 34.25 0.67
N ARG A 149 25.13 34.35 1.89
CA ARG A 149 24.31 35.47 2.38
C ARG A 149 23.08 35.77 1.49
N VAL A 150 22.60 34.78 0.74
CA VAL A 150 21.33 34.88 0.02
C VAL A 150 20.24 34.37 0.95
N ALA A 151 19.16 35.14 1.16
CA ALA A 151 18.06 34.70 2.02
C ALA A 151 17.26 33.57 1.32
N PRO A 152 17.18 32.36 1.90
CA PRO A 152 16.37 31.30 1.32
C PRO A 152 14.89 31.68 1.31
N ASN A 153 14.23 31.42 0.19
CA ASN A 153 12.79 31.68 0.07
C ASN A 153 11.96 30.52 0.65
N SER A 154 10.63 30.72 0.69
CA SER A 154 9.73 29.70 1.24
C SER A 154 9.80 28.35 0.51
N LEU A 155 10.14 28.33 -0.77
CA LEU A 155 10.22 27.10 -1.57
C LEU A 155 11.44 26.25 -1.16
N CYS A 156 12.57 26.89 -0.87
CA CYS A 156 13.78 26.21 -0.40
C CYS A 156 13.53 25.48 0.91
N TYR A 157 12.92 26.17 1.90
CA TYR A 157 12.59 25.56 3.18
C TYR A 157 11.53 24.46 3.05
N SER A 158 10.46 24.66 2.27
CA SER A 158 9.44 23.62 2.09
C SER A 158 9.98 22.36 1.42
N ALA A 159 10.89 22.52 0.45
CA ALA A 159 11.51 21.39 -0.23
C ALA A 159 12.49 20.62 0.68
N ALA A 160 13.28 21.33 1.49
CA ALA A 160 14.18 20.71 2.46
C ALA A 160 13.40 19.97 3.57
N ILE A 161 12.33 20.57 4.10
CA ILE A 161 11.41 19.94 5.06
C ILE A 161 10.79 18.67 4.47
N ALA A 162 10.30 18.72 3.22
CA ALA A 162 9.74 17.57 2.54
C ALA A 162 10.78 16.46 2.29
N ALA A 163 12.04 16.81 2.02
CA ALA A 163 13.14 15.85 1.90
C ALA A 163 13.35 15.08 3.21
N CYS A 164 13.43 15.81 4.33
CA CYS A 164 13.62 15.22 5.67
C CYS A 164 12.44 14.29 6.04
N GLY A 165 11.21 14.70 5.71
CA GLY A 165 10.02 13.89 6.00
C GLY A 165 9.97 12.54 5.28
N LYS A 166 10.45 12.48 4.04
CA LYS A 166 10.52 11.22 3.29
C LYS A 166 11.61 10.27 3.80
N SER A 167 12.62 10.81 4.48
CA SER A 167 13.76 10.05 5.00
C SER A 167 13.63 9.68 6.48
N TYR A 168 12.47 9.90 7.10
CA TYR A 168 12.18 9.65 8.52
C TYR A 168 13.00 10.52 9.52
N GLU A 169 13.69 11.55 9.04
CA GLU A 169 14.50 12.47 9.87
C GLU A 169 13.67 13.64 10.41
N TRP A 170 12.75 13.34 11.33
CA TRP A 170 11.79 14.31 11.83
C TRP A 170 12.40 15.39 12.73
N GLN A 171 13.50 15.10 13.43
CA GLN A 171 14.17 16.05 14.33
C GLN A 171 14.75 17.23 13.54
N LEU A 172 15.51 16.91 12.49
CA LEU A 172 16.08 17.89 11.58
C LEU A 172 14.99 18.70 10.86
N CYS A 173 13.87 18.06 10.53
CA CYS A 173 12.71 18.74 9.97
C CYS A 173 12.17 19.84 10.92
N LEU A 174 12.08 19.57 12.23
CA LEU A 174 11.64 20.55 13.22
C LEU A 174 12.65 21.69 13.39
N GLU A 175 13.95 21.39 13.40
CA GLU A 175 15.01 22.39 13.45
C GLU A 175 14.95 23.34 12.23
N LEU A 176 14.80 22.78 11.02
CA LEU A 176 14.65 23.55 9.79
C LEU A 176 13.38 24.40 9.80
N LEU A 177 12.27 23.87 10.34
CA LEU A 177 11.04 24.65 10.50
C LEU A 177 11.27 25.83 11.45
N GLN A 178 11.90 25.62 12.60
CA GLN A 178 12.21 26.69 13.54
C GLN A 178 13.07 27.76 12.87
N GLN A 179 14.15 27.39 12.17
CA GLN A 179 14.99 28.31 11.41
C GLN A 179 14.17 29.11 10.38
N ALA A 180 13.29 28.43 9.63
CA ALA A 180 12.44 29.07 8.64
C ALA A 180 11.44 30.07 9.25
N LEU A 181 10.97 29.84 10.48
CA LEU A 181 9.98 30.69 11.16
C LEU A 181 10.58 31.97 11.75
N HIS A 182 11.88 32.01 12.03
CA HIS A 182 12.59 33.20 12.53
C HIS A 182 12.55 34.36 11.52
N GLY A 183 12.48 34.08 10.21
CA GLY A 183 12.47 35.09 9.14
C GLY A 183 11.17 35.88 8.95
N ARG A 184 10.25 35.89 9.92
CA ARG A 184 8.90 36.50 9.85
C ARG A 184 8.16 36.22 8.52
N PRO A 185 7.93 34.96 8.15
CA PRO A 185 7.18 34.61 6.93
C PRO A 185 5.71 35.05 7.03
N SER A 186 5.09 35.27 5.86
CA SER A 186 3.65 35.51 5.73
C SER A 186 2.84 34.34 6.30
N ALA A 187 1.57 34.58 6.68
CA ALA A 187 0.70 33.54 7.24
C ALA A 187 0.57 32.31 6.31
N ALA A 188 0.44 32.54 5.00
CA ALA A 188 0.33 31.46 4.02
C ALA A 188 1.62 30.62 3.89
N GLU A 189 2.80 31.27 3.90
CA GLU A 189 4.08 30.55 3.86
C GLU A 189 4.32 29.76 5.14
N ARG A 190 3.93 30.33 6.27
CA ARG A 190 3.99 29.68 7.57
C ARG A 190 3.12 28.43 7.61
N CYS A 191 1.88 28.52 7.11
CA CYS A 191 0.97 27.38 6.99
C CYS A 191 1.60 26.27 6.16
N ARG A 192 2.07 26.58 4.94
CA ARG A 192 2.70 25.58 4.05
C ARG A 192 3.91 24.89 4.69
N ARG A 193 4.79 25.63 5.37
CA ARG A 193 5.98 25.05 6.03
C ARG A 193 5.60 24.15 7.19
N THR A 194 4.64 24.58 8.01
CA THR A 194 4.13 23.80 9.15
C THR A 194 3.44 22.53 8.67
N LEU A 195 2.63 22.61 7.61
CA LEU A 195 1.99 21.46 6.99
C LEU A 195 3.01 20.45 6.44
N GLY A 196 4.08 20.91 5.80
CA GLY A 196 5.18 20.04 5.35
C GLY A 196 5.87 19.31 6.52
N ALA A 197 6.05 20.00 7.66
CA ALA A 197 6.59 19.37 8.86
C ALA A 197 5.61 18.38 9.49
N LEU A 198 4.32 18.68 9.51
CA LEU A 198 3.29 17.74 9.98
C LEU A 198 3.25 16.47 9.11
N GLN A 199 3.42 16.58 7.80
CA GLN A 199 3.54 15.42 6.91
C GLN A 199 4.79 14.58 7.24
N ALA A 200 5.92 15.20 7.58
CA ALA A 200 7.11 14.49 8.05
C ALA A 200 6.84 13.73 9.36
N LEU A 201 6.17 14.39 10.32
CA LEU A 201 5.78 13.78 11.59
C LEU A 201 4.76 12.66 11.41
N GLN A 202 3.87 12.75 10.42
CA GLN A 202 2.91 11.72 10.05
C GLN A 202 3.63 10.43 9.62
N VAL A 203 4.66 10.56 8.79
CA VAL A 203 5.47 9.43 8.31
C VAL A 203 6.28 8.81 9.45
N ALA A 204 6.84 9.65 10.33
CA ALA A 204 7.59 9.22 11.52
C ALA A 204 6.73 8.78 12.71
N GLN A 205 5.40 8.86 12.60
CA GLN A 205 4.41 8.54 13.65
C GLN A 205 4.62 9.30 14.99
N GLN A 206 5.18 10.51 14.95
CA GLN A 206 5.48 11.33 16.13
C GLN A 206 4.33 12.29 16.46
N TRP A 207 3.26 11.78 17.07
CA TRP A 207 2.05 12.57 17.36
C TRP A 207 2.25 13.64 18.43
N GLU A 208 3.04 13.40 19.47
CA GLU A 208 3.27 14.37 20.56
C GLU A 208 3.83 15.68 20.02
N GLN A 209 4.79 15.59 19.09
CA GLN A 209 5.39 16.74 18.44
C GLN A 209 4.40 17.44 17.49
N ALA A 210 3.52 16.69 16.82
CA ALA A 210 2.48 17.28 15.98
C ALA A 210 1.47 18.10 16.80
N VAL A 211 1.07 17.59 17.97
CA VAL A 211 0.20 18.31 18.92
C VAL A 211 0.91 19.53 19.51
N ALA A 212 2.19 19.40 19.87
CA ALA A 212 2.98 20.53 20.35
C ALA A 212 3.12 21.64 19.29
N LEU A 213 3.32 21.28 18.02
CA LEU A 213 3.33 22.23 16.91
C LEU A 213 1.98 22.96 16.78
N LEU A 214 0.86 22.23 16.87
CA LEU A 214 -0.47 22.83 16.83
C LEU A 214 -0.70 23.79 18.00
N ALA A 215 -0.30 23.40 19.22
CA ALA A 215 -0.40 24.25 20.41
C ALA A 215 0.47 25.51 20.32
N SER A 216 1.65 25.40 19.70
CA SER A 216 2.53 26.54 19.43
C SER A 216 2.05 27.42 18.26
N SER A 217 1.09 26.93 17.46
CA SER A 217 0.57 27.64 16.31
C SER A 217 -0.53 28.63 16.72
N TRP A 218 -0.54 29.80 16.08
CA TRP A 218 -1.49 30.87 16.38
C TRP A 218 -2.93 30.44 16.06
N ARG A 219 -3.89 30.84 16.92
CA ARG A 219 -5.34 30.49 16.83
C ARG A 219 -5.96 30.62 15.43
N ASN A 220 -5.44 31.51 14.58
CA ASN A 220 -5.98 31.78 13.25
C ASN A 220 -5.68 30.67 12.20
N MET A 221 -4.78 29.72 12.47
CA MET A 221 -4.43 28.63 11.54
C MET A 221 -4.88 27.26 12.03
N TRP A 222 -5.62 27.20 13.14
CA TRP A 222 -6.04 25.96 13.78
C TRP A 222 -6.79 25.05 12.82
N ASN A 223 -7.77 25.60 12.09
CA ASN A 223 -8.62 24.82 11.18
C ASN A 223 -7.85 24.25 9.97
N ASP A 224 -6.80 24.92 9.49
CA ASP A 224 -5.99 24.45 8.35
C ASP A 224 -5.02 23.34 8.76
N LEU A 225 -4.53 23.38 10.01
CA LEU A 225 -3.51 22.45 10.52
C LEU A 225 -4.10 21.25 11.27
N LEU A 226 -5.29 21.42 11.87
CA LEU A 226 -5.95 20.39 12.68
C LEU A 226 -6.12 19.06 11.92
N PRO A 227 -6.61 19.01 10.66
CA PRO A 227 -6.76 17.73 9.95
C PRO A 227 -5.44 16.97 9.79
N ALA A 228 -4.34 17.67 9.51
CA ALA A 228 -3.03 17.05 9.38
C ALA A 228 -2.52 16.48 10.72
N VAL A 229 -2.80 17.16 11.84
CA VAL A 229 -2.47 16.68 13.19
C VAL A 229 -3.34 15.48 13.57
N LEU A 230 -4.65 15.54 13.31
CA LEU A 230 -5.57 14.42 13.57
C LEU A 230 -5.17 13.18 12.76
N GLU A 231 -4.73 13.35 11.52
CA GLU A 231 -4.20 12.26 10.69
C GLU A 231 -2.90 11.66 11.28
N THR A 232 -2.00 12.48 11.83
CA THR A 232 -0.81 11.96 12.54
C THR A 232 -1.18 11.17 13.80
N CYS A 233 -2.17 11.65 14.56
CA CYS A 233 -2.68 10.97 15.76
C CYS A 233 -3.41 9.67 15.38
N ALA A 234 -4.15 9.68 14.27
CA ALA A 234 -4.84 8.51 13.76
C ALA A 234 -3.88 7.41 13.34
N ARG A 235 -2.74 7.74 12.72
CA ARG A 235 -1.72 6.75 12.31
C ARG A 235 -0.93 6.16 13.47
N SER A 236 -0.73 6.93 14.54
CA SER A 236 -0.05 6.50 15.76
C SER A 236 -0.98 5.86 16.81
N ALA A 237 -2.27 5.69 16.49
CA ALA A 237 -3.29 5.17 17.39
C ALA A 237 -3.46 5.97 18.71
N ALA A 238 -3.12 7.27 18.70
CA ALA A 238 -3.19 8.18 19.85
C ALA A 238 -4.62 8.73 20.08
N TRP A 239 -5.59 7.84 20.30
CA TRP A 239 -7.02 8.19 20.34
C TRP A 239 -7.40 9.27 21.37
N ARG A 240 -6.79 9.25 22.57
CA ARG A 240 -7.08 10.23 23.64
C ARG A 240 -6.75 11.66 23.23
N ALA A 241 -5.58 11.84 22.61
CA ALA A 241 -5.14 13.15 22.12
C ALA A 241 -6.07 13.62 20.99
N THR A 242 -6.45 12.72 20.08
CA THR A 242 -7.39 13.03 19.00
C THR A 242 -8.75 13.51 19.54
N LEU A 243 -9.32 12.83 20.54
CA LEU A 243 -10.59 13.24 21.15
C LEU A 243 -10.50 14.57 21.91
N GLN A 244 -9.37 14.86 22.56
CA GLN A 244 -9.15 16.15 23.24
C GLN A 244 -9.03 17.32 22.26
N LEU A 245 -8.46 17.08 21.08
CA LEU A 245 -8.32 18.09 20.03
C LEU A 245 -9.62 18.35 19.26
N LEU A 246 -10.57 17.42 19.30
CA LEU A 246 -11.89 17.57 18.72
C LEU A 246 -12.74 18.55 19.55
N GLY A 247 -12.75 19.82 19.14
CA GLY A 247 -13.62 20.88 19.68
C GLY A 247 -15.11 20.69 19.36
N SER A 248 -15.95 21.70 19.62
CA SER A 248 -17.40 21.65 19.31
C SER A 248 -17.71 21.73 17.82
N ASP A 249 -16.88 22.43 17.05
CA ASP A 249 -17.09 22.68 15.62
C ASP A 249 -16.34 21.62 14.79
N ARG A 250 -16.89 20.39 14.77
CA ARG A 250 -16.27 19.23 14.12
C ARG A 250 -16.78 19.07 12.68
N THR A 251 -15.87 18.86 11.73
CA THR A 251 -16.25 18.43 10.38
C THR A 251 -16.41 16.91 10.29
N SER A 252 -17.06 16.43 9.22
CA SER A 252 -17.20 14.99 8.95
C SER A 252 -15.83 14.30 8.80
N GLU A 253 -14.85 15.01 8.24
CA GLU A 253 -13.48 14.50 8.08
C GLU A 253 -12.75 14.37 9.42
N ASP A 254 -12.89 15.36 10.31
CA ASP A 254 -12.27 15.31 11.65
C ASP A 254 -12.78 14.11 12.47
N VAL A 255 -14.09 13.85 12.38
CA VAL A 255 -14.72 12.70 13.03
C VAL A 255 -14.22 11.39 12.44
N LEU A 256 -14.08 11.29 11.12
CA LEU A 256 -13.51 10.10 10.47
C LEU A 256 -12.08 9.83 10.94
N LEU A 257 -11.24 10.86 11.06
CA LEU A 257 -9.87 10.72 11.56
C LEU A 257 -9.84 10.23 13.02
N ALA A 258 -10.74 10.74 13.86
CA ALA A 258 -10.88 10.27 15.23
C ALA A 258 -11.41 8.84 15.33
N LEU A 259 -12.38 8.44 14.50
CA LEU A 259 -12.83 7.06 14.39
C LEU A 259 -11.69 6.12 13.98
N ARG A 260 -10.85 6.53 13.02
CA ARG A 260 -9.66 5.74 12.62
C ARG A 260 -8.66 5.59 13.77
N ALA A 261 -8.42 6.65 14.55
CA ALA A 261 -7.55 6.61 15.72
C ALA A 261 -8.07 5.62 16.77
N CYS A 262 -9.35 5.74 17.12
CA CYS A 262 -10.02 4.88 18.11
C CYS A 262 -10.06 3.42 17.64
N ALA A 263 -10.42 3.17 16.37
CA ALA A 263 -10.47 1.84 15.77
C ALA A 263 -9.12 1.12 15.81
N ARG A 264 -8.02 1.82 15.48
CA ARG A 264 -6.65 1.25 15.56
C ARG A 264 -6.21 0.95 16.99
N SER A 265 -6.69 1.71 17.96
CA SER A 265 -6.43 1.48 19.39
C SER A 265 -7.41 0.48 20.05
N THR A 266 -8.25 -0.20 19.27
CA THR A 266 -9.27 -1.16 19.73
C THR A 266 -10.34 -0.58 20.69
N GLN A 267 -10.47 0.75 20.76
CA GLN A 267 -11.45 1.44 21.62
C GLN A 267 -12.79 1.61 20.92
N TRP A 268 -13.54 0.52 20.77
CA TRP A 268 -14.80 0.53 20.04
C TRP A 268 -15.94 1.27 20.77
N GLN A 269 -15.92 1.35 22.10
CA GLN A 269 -16.93 2.12 22.85
C GLN A 269 -16.84 3.61 22.51
N GLU A 270 -15.62 4.16 22.49
CA GLU A 270 -15.38 5.55 22.13
C GLU A 270 -15.75 5.83 20.67
N CYS A 271 -15.51 4.88 19.76
CA CYS A 271 -16.01 4.99 18.39
C CYS A 271 -17.53 5.13 18.35
N LEU A 272 -18.27 4.33 19.12
CA LEU A 272 -19.74 4.40 19.16
C LEU A 272 -20.23 5.71 19.78
N HIS A 273 -19.62 6.14 20.89
CA HIS A 273 -19.96 7.41 21.54
C HIS A 273 -19.77 8.57 20.57
N LEU A 274 -18.58 8.68 19.97
CA LEU A 274 -18.27 9.71 18.99
C LEU A 274 -19.23 9.69 17.81
N TYR A 275 -19.57 8.49 17.33
CA TYR A 275 -20.47 8.32 16.20
C TYR A 275 -21.92 8.71 16.53
N HIS A 276 -22.43 8.39 17.72
CA HIS A 276 -23.78 8.80 18.14
C HIS A 276 -23.89 10.29 18.46
N ASP A 277 -22.82 10.90 18.97
CA ASP A 277 -22.76 12.35 19.21
C ASP A 277 -22.81 13.14 17.89
N THR A 278 -22.41 12.54 16.78
CA THR A 278 -22.44 13.14 15.45
C THR A 278 -23.64 12.65 14.66
N ALA A 279 -24.52 13.56 14.20
CA ALA A 279 -25.70 13.16 13.43
C ALA A 279 -25.33 12.32 12.18
N ASN A 280 -25.84 11.08 12.12
CA ASN A 280 -25.54 10.07 11.08
C ASN A 280 -25.62 10.61 9.63
N GLU A 281 -26.54 11.51 9.34
CA GLU A 281 -26.81 12.03 7.98
C GLU A 281 -25.68 12.87 7.38
N ARG A 282 -24.74 13.36 8.22
CA ARG A 282 -23.60 14.20 7.76
C ARG A 282 -22.31 13.41 7.57
N MET A 283 -22.32 12.10 7.84
CA MET A 283 -21.11 11.29 7.88
C MET A 283 -20.75 10.73 6.48
N ALA A 284 -19.45 10.69 6.19
CA ALA A 284 -18.95 10.01 5.00
C ALA A 284 -19.12 8.49 5.12
N ALA A 285 -19.35 7.79 4.00
CA ALA A 285 -19.47 6.32 3.98
C ALA A 285 -18.27 5.60 4.62
N GLU A 286 -17.07 6.20 4.53
CA GLU A 286 -15.85 5.67 5.16
C GLU A 286 -15.94 5.64 6.70
N ALA A 287 -16.70 6.55 7.31
CA ALA A 287 -16.90 6.58 8.76
C ALA A 287 -17.78 5.41 9.21
N HIS A 288 -18.84 5.11 8.45
CA HIS A 288 -19.68 3.93 8.68
C HIS A 288 -18.85 2.65 8.61
N THR A 289 -18.06 2.47 7.54
CA THR A 289 -17.19 1.29 7.38
C THR A 289 -16.16 1.20 8.51
N THR A 290 -15.54 2.32 8.90
CA THR A 290 -14.55 2.33 9.99
C THR A 290 -15.16 1.91 11.32
N LEU A 291 -16.36 2.42 11.66
CA LEU A 291 -17.08 2.01 12.86
C LEU A 291 -17.45 0.53 12.82
N LEU A 292 -18.05 0.06 11.73
CA LEU A 292 -18.43 -1.35 11.57
C LEU A 292 -17.22 -2.28 11.66
N SER A 293 -16.08 -1.86 11.11
CA SER A 293 -14.81 -2.58 11.24
C SER A 293 -14.35 -2.66 12.69
N ALA A 294 -14.37 -1.54 13.42
CA ALA A 294 -14.02 -1.51 14.84
C ALA A 294 -14.93 -2.43 15.68
N LEU A 295 -16.23 -2.39 15.43
CA LEU A 295 -17.22 -3.21 16.15
C LEU A 295 -17.06 -4.70 15.87
N THR A 296 -16.85 -5.07 14.60
CA THR A 296 -16.69 -6.48 14.22
C THR A 296 -15.37 -7.05 14.71
N ASN A 297 -14.28 -6.29 14.65
CA ASN A 297 -12.99 -6.73 15.19
C ASN A 297 -13.02 -6.87 16.72
N ALA A 298 -13.78 -6.03 17.41
CA ALA A 298 -14.00 -6.13 18.86
C ALA A 298 -15.09 -7.16 19.25
N GLN A 299 -15.62 -7.94 18.31
CA GLN A 299 -16.69 -8.92 18.54
C GLN A 299 -18.00 -8.33 19.09
N ALA A 300 -18.20 -7.01 18.95
CA ALA A 300 -19.40 -6.28 19.35
C ALA A 300 -20.51 -6.32 18.27
N TRP A 301 -20.80 -7.52 17.75
CA TRP A 301 -21.70 -7.72 16.62
C TRP A 301 -23.12 -7.15 16.83
N ARG A 302 -23.63 -7.19 18.07
CA ARG A 302 -24.95 -6.63 18.42
C ARG A 302 -25.04 -5.12 18.12
N HIS A 303 -23.96 -4.38 18.40
CA HIS A 303 -23.90 -2.95 18.10
C HIS A 303 -23.74 -2.72 16.59
N SER A 304 -22.95 -3.55 15.91
CA SER A 304 -22.80 -3.50 14.46
C SER A 304 -24.16 -3.63 13.75
N LEU A 305 -25.00 -4.57 14.17
CA LEU A 305 -26.35 -4.75 13.59
C LEU A 305 -27.30 -3.58 13.90
N ARG A 306 -27.21 -2.98 15.10
CA ARG A 306 -28.00 -1.78 15.42
C ARG A 306 -27.61 -0.58 14.57
N VAL A 307 -26.31 -0.36 14.39
CA VAL A 307 -25.79 0.70 13.52
C VAL A 307 -26.28 0.47 12.08
N PHE A 308 -26.18 -0.76 11.58
CA PHE A 308 -26.69 -1.11 10.26
C PHE A 308 -28.19 -0.86 10.11
N ALA A 309 -29.00 -1.24 11.10
CA ALA A 309 -30.45 -1.00 11.10
C ALA A 309 -30.79 0.50 11.05
N SER A 310 -29.96 1.36 11.64
CA SER A 310 -30.14 2.82 11.59
C SER A 310 -29.72 3.47 10.27
N LEU A 311 -28.73 2.89 9.57
CA LEU A 311 -28.17 3.42 8.32
C LEU A 311 -28.96 2.98 7.07
N GLY A 312 -29.46 1.74 7.09
CA GLY A 312 -30.00 1.08 5.91
C GLY A 312 -28.93 0.73 4.86
N SER A 313 -29.30 -0.12 3.90
CA SER A 313 -28.36 -0.69 2.92
C SER A 313 -27.81 0.32 1.90
N ARG A 314 -28.43 1.49 1.75
CA ARG A 314 -28.09 2.49 0.71
C ARG A 314 -26.89 3.40 1.05
N GLN A 315 -26.48 3.46 2.33
CA GLN A 315 -25.43 4.38 2.80
C GLN A 315 -24.06 3.70 2.97
N LEU A 316 -23.98 2.38 2.84
CA LEU A 316 -22.72 1.66 2.92
C LEU A 316 -21.99 1.68 1.57
N ARG A 317 -20.66 1.78 1.60
CA ARG A 317 -19.85 1.33 0.46
C ARG A 317 -20.16 -0.16 0.24
N ALA A 318 -20.44 -0.50 -1.02
CA ALA A 318 -20.92 -1.82 -1.41
C ALA A 318 -20.07 -2.93 -0.77
N ASP A 319 -18.74 -2.89 -0.89
CA ASP A 319 -17.97 -4.12 -0.64
C ASP A 319 -17.50 -4.27 0.83
N GLU A 320 -16.76 -3.30 1.39
CA GLU A 320 -16.18 -3.48 2.72
C GLU A 320 -17.20 -3.38 3.87
N GLY A 321 -18.12 -2.39 3.79
CA GLY A 321 -19.10 -2.14 4.85
C GLY A 321 -20.10 -3.29 4.98
N VAL A 322 -20.56 -3.83 3.86
CA VAL A 322 -21.50 -4.96 3.83
C VAL A 322 -20.86 -6.22 4.40
N ALA A 323 -19.60 -6.51 4.08
CA ALA A 323 -18.92 -7.68 4.64
C ALA A 323 -18.79 -7.64 6.17
N HIS A 324 -18.57 -6.47 6.78
CA HIS A 324 -18.62 -6.33 8.24
C HIS A 324 -20.00 -6.67 8.81
N VAL A 325 -21.08 -6.24 8.15
CA VAL A 325 -22.45 -6.60 8.55
C VAL A 325 -22.72 -8.09 8.37
N LEU A 326 -22.25 -8.71 7.28
CA LEU A 326 -22.37 -10.15 7.04
C LEU A 326 -21.67 -10.96 8.15
N ARG A 327 -20.48 -10.54 8.58
CA ARG A 327 -19.77 -11.11 9.74
C ARG A 327 -20.58 -10.93 11.04
N ALA A 328 -21.21 -9.78 11.25
CA ALA A 328 -22.08 -9.58 12.41
C ALA A 328 -23.33 -10.48 12.38
N LEU A 329 -23.92 -10.70 11.20
CA LEU A 329 -25.07 -11.60 11.00
C LEU A 329 -24.72 -13.06 11.23
N GLY A 330 -23.54 -13.51 10.81
CA GLY A 330 -23.10 -14.88 11.08
C GLY A 330 -22.83 -15.12 12.57
N MET A 331 -22.27 -14.15 13.32
CA MET A 331 -22.19 -14.23 14.78
C MET A 331 -23.58 -14.33 15.43
N ALA A 332 -24.58 -13.67 14.85
CA ALA A 332 -25.98 -13.77 15.26
C ALA A 332 -26.69 -15.06 14.79
N ARG A 333 -26.00 -15.93 14.03
CA ARG A 333 -26.56 -17.14 13.37
C ARG A 333 -27.72 -16.85 12.40
N GLN A 334 -27.78 -15.64 11.85
CA GLN A 334 -28.83 -15.19 10.94
C GLN A 334 -28.42 -15.31 9.47
N TRP A 335 -28.10 -16.53 9.03
CA TRP A 335 -27.60 -16.78 7.67
C TRP A 335 -28.59 -16.39 6.56
N ASN A 336 -29.89 -16.56 6.78
CA ASN A 336 -30.94 -16.15 5.83
C ASN A 336 -30.90 -14.64 5.53
N GLU A 337 -30.72 -13.82 6.55
CA GLU A 337 -30.60 -12.36 6.39
C GLU A 337 -29.26 -12.00 5.74
N ALA A 338 -28.20 -12.75 6.03
CA ALA A 338 -26.90 -12.57 5.38
C ALA A 338 -26.99 -12.82 3.86
N LEU A 339 -27.70 -13.87 3.43
CA LEU A 339 -27.91 -14.16 2.01
C LEU A 339 -28.78 -13.10 1.33
N LYS A 340 -29.87 -12.66 1.96
CA LYS A 340 -30.69 -11.56 1.44
C LYS A 340 -29.86 -10.29 1.27
N LEU A 341 -29.00 -9.99 2.24
CA LEU A 341 -28.11 -8.83 2.17
C LEU A 341 -27.13 -8.96 1.00
N LEU A 342 -26.44 -10.10 0.87
CA LEU A 342 -25.54 -10.38 -0.25
C LEU A 342 -26.26 -10.22 -1.60
N GLN A 343 -27.45 -10.81 -1.74
CA GLN A 343 -28.23 -10.77 -2.98
C GLN A 343 -28.75 -9.36 -3.32
N SER A 344 -29.19 -8.61 -2.32
CA SER A 344 -29.70 -7.23 -2.49
C SER A 344 -28.61 -6.20 -2.76
N SER A 345 -27.38 -6.52 -2.38
CA SER A 345 -26.20 -5.69 -2.59
C SER A 345 -25.57 -5.95 -3.97
N GLN A 346 -24.91 -4.94 -4.55
CA GLN A 346 -24.19 -5.11 -5.82
C GLN A 346 -22.88 -5.93 -5.69
N CYS A 347 -22.64 -6.53 -4.52
CA CYS A 347 -21.35 -7.12 -4.10
C CYS A 347 -21.32 -8.65 -4.29
N GLN A 348 -22.22 -9.21 -5.09
CA GLN A 348 -22.25 -10.66 -5.36
C GLN A 348 -20.93 -11.14 -5.99
N SER A 349 -20.25 -10.27 -6.73
CA SER A 349 -18.93 -10.58 -7.33
C SER A 349 -17.75 -10.28 -6.41
N ASP A 350 -17.98 -9.70 -5.23
CA ASP A 350 -16.92 -9.34 -4.30
C ASP A 350 -16.57 -10.54 -3.40
N ASP A 351 -15.32 -10.98 -3.50
CA ASP A 351 -14.81 -12.16 -2.79
C ASP A 351 -14.83 -11.96 -1.26
N TRP A 352 -14.76 -10.72 -0.78
CA TRP A 352 -14.80 -10.42 0.65
C TRP A 352 -16.20 -10.58 1.24
N CYS A 353 -17.21 -10.05 0.55
CA CYS A 353 -18.62 -10.25 0.89
C CYS A 353 -19.02 -11.73 0.79
N LEU A 354 -18.60 -12.40 -0.28
CA LEU A 354 -18.88 -13.82 -0.47
C LEU A 354 -18.27 -14.66 0.66
N SER A 355 -17.00 -14.43 1.00
CA SER A 355 -16.33 -15.11 2.11
C SER A 355 -17.10 -14.95 3.44
N ALA A 356 -17.53 -13.72 3.76
CA ALA A 356 -18.31 -13.44 4.97
C ALA A 356 -19.71 -14.11 4.95
N ALA A 357 -20.37 -14.18 3.80
CA ALA A 357 -21.66 -14.84 3.66
C ALA A 357 -21.54 -16.37 3.78
N VAL A 358 -20.55 -16.98 3.12
CA VAL A 358 -20.25 -18.41 3.24
C VAL A 358 -19.93 -18.76 4.70
N TRP A 359 -19.12 -17.93 5.36
CA TRP A 359 -18.84 -18.07 6.79
C TRP A 359 -20.13 -18.03 7.63
N ALA A 360 -21.01 -17.05 7.39
CA ALA A 360 -22.29 -16.92 8.11
C ALA A 360 -23.20 -18.15 7.92
N CYS A 361 -23.19 -18.76 6.72
CA CYS A 361 -23.90 -20.01 6.45
C CYS A 361 -23.26 -21.20 7.19
N GLN A 362 -21.95 -21.40 7.07
CA GLN A 362 -21.24 -22.51 7.69
C GLN A 362 -21.34 -22.47 9.22
N VAL A 363 -21.17 -21.30 9.83
CA VAL A 363 -21.27 -21.14 11.27
C VAL A 363 -22.70 -21.47 11.72
N ALA A 364 -23.74 -21.06 10.99
CA ALA A 364 -25.13 -21.40 11.32
C ALA A 364 -25.54 -22.85 10.98
N GLY A 365 -24.63 -23.68 10.44
CA GLY A 365 -24.91 -25.07 10.07
C GLY A 365 -25.55 -25.25 8.69
N ALA A 366 -25.68 -24.19 7.89
CA ALA A 366 -26.19 -24.25 6.51
C ALA A 366 -25.06 -24.57 5.50
N THR A 367 -24.42 -25.73 5.66
CA THR A 367 -23.25 -26.15 4.88
C THR A 367 -23.55 -26.39 3.40
N ASP A 368 -24.76 -26.84 3.07
CA ASP A 368 -25.16 -27.09 1.69
C ASP A 368 -25.24 -25.78 0.90
N VAL A 369 -25.83 -24.75 1.50
CA VAL A 369 -25.94 -23.41 0.90
C VAL A 369 -24.56 -22.76 0.76
N ALA A 370 -23.70 -22.94 1.75
CA ALA A 370 -22.31 -22.49 1.68
C ALA A 370 -21.56 -23.15 0.50
N SER A 371 -21.74 -24.46 0.31
CA SER A 371 -21.09 -25.21 -0.79
C SER A 371 -21.65 -24.83 -2.16
N GLU A 372 -22.94 -24.49 -2.25
CA GLU A 372 -23.55 -23.98 -3.49
C GLU A 372 -22.95 -22.63 -3.90
N LEU A 373 -22.80 -21.69 -2.94
CA LEU A 373 -22.18 -20.39 -3.20
C LEU A 373 -20.73 -20.51 -3.70
N LEU A 374 -19.95 -21.41 -3.09
CA LEU A 374 -18.57 -21.68 -3.50
C LEU A 374 -18.51 -22.30 -4.90
N SER A 375 -19.39 -23.27 -5.18
CA SER A 375 -19.52 -23.88 -6.51
C SER A 375 -19.85 -22.84 -7.58
N GLN A 376 -20.80 -21.95 -7.31
CA GLN A 376 -21.17 -20.88 -8.25
C GLN A 376 -19.98 -19.95 -8.54
N ARG A 377 -19.21 -19.57 -7.52
CA ARG A 377 -18.01 -18.72 -7.68
C ARG A 377 -16.89 -19.43 -8.46
N LEU A 378 -16.70 -20.72 -8.24
CA LEU A 378 -15.75 -21.54 -8.97
C LEU A 378 -16.11 -21.65 -10.44
N GLU A 379 -17.38 -21.90 -10.77
CA GLU A 379 -17.87 -21.97 -12.15
C GLU A 379 -17.73 -20.63 -12.90
N GLN A 380 -17.97 -19.50 -12.21
CA GLN A 380 -17.69 -18.19 -12.76
C GLN A 380 -16.20 -18.01 -13.12
N GLU A 381 -15.28 -18.49 -12.28
CA GLU A 381 -13.84 -18.45 -12.58
C GLU A 381 -13.45 -19.42 -13.70
N ARG A 382 -14.05 -20.61 -13.76
CA ARG A 382 -13.85 -21.59 -14.85
C ARG A 382 -14.26 -21.01 -16.21
N ALA A 383 -15.32 -20.22 -16.23
CA ALA A 383 -15.78 -19.53 -17.44
C ALA A 383 -14.90 -18.30 -17.82
N SER A 384 -14.00 -17.86 -16.94
CA SER A 384 -13.13 -16.71 -17.20
C SER A 384 -12.09 -17.00 -18.27
N ARG A 385 -11.87 -16.02 -19.16
CA ARG A 385 -10.79 -16.08 -20.18
C ARG A 385 -9.40 -16.14 -19.57
N ARG A 386 -9.21 -15.55 -18.39
CA ARG A 386 -7.93 -15.50 -17.68
C ARG A 386 -8.10 -16.13 -16.30
N LYS A 387 -8.13 -17.46 -16.29
CA LYS A 387 -8.28 -18.26 -15.07
C LYS A 387 -7.12 -18.03 -14.11
N ARG A 388 -7.44 -17.88 -12.83
CA ARG A 388 -6.47 -18.02 -11.74
C ARG A 388 -5.74 -19.36 -11.81
N LYS A 389 -4.50 -19.39 -11.32
CA LYS A 389 -3.63 -20.58 -11.39
C LYS A 389 -4.16 -21.73 -10.54
N GLU A 390 -4.89 -21.42 -9.48
CA GLU A 390 -5.53 -22.37 -8.57
C GLU A 390 -6.64 -23.16 -9.28
N VAL A 391 -7.43 -22.50 -10.13
CA VAL A 391 -8.45 -23.20 -10.95
C VAL A 391 -7.81 -24.04 -12.05
N ARG A 392 -6.71 -23.56 -12.66
CA ARG A 392 -5.94 -24.35 -13.63
C ARG A 392 -5.32 -25.59 -13.02
N LEU A 393 -4.86 -25.50 -11.77
CA LEU A 393 -4.42 -26.64 -10.99
C LEU A 393 -5.57 -27.64 -10.82
N LEU A 394 -6.74 -27.18 -10.38
CA LEU A 394 -7.89 -28.07 -10.19
C LEU A 394 -8.26 -28.81 -11.48
N GLU A 395 -8.34 -28.10 -12.60
CA GLU A 395 -8.60 -28.69 -13.92
C GLU A 395 -7.55 -29.74 -14.32
N HIS A 396 -6.28 -29.50 -13.96
CA HIS A 396 -5.20 -30.47 -14.19
C HIS A 396 -5.36 -31.71 -13.31
N LEU A 397 -5.69 -31.54 -12.03
CA LEU A 397 -5.93 -32.65 -11.11
C LEU A 397 -7.11 -33.51 -11.54
N GLU A 398 -8.22 -32.90 -11.98
CA GLU A 398 -9.39 -33.62 -12.49
C GLU A 398 -9.08 -34.49 -13.72
N GLN A 399 -8.04 -34.14 -14.49
CA GLN A 399 -7.61 -34.89 -15.68
C GLN A 399 -6.55 -35.95 -15.38
N THR A 400 -5.72 -35.75 -14.36
CA THR A 400 -4.48 -36.53 -14.16
C THR A 400 -4.45 -37.33 -12.87
N ALA A 401 -5.11 -36.86 -11.81
CA ALA A 401 -5.09 -37.53 -10.51
C ALA A 401 -6.12 -38.66 -10.45
N VAL A 402 -5.76 -39.72 -9.75
CA VAL A 402 -6.68 -40.82 -9.45
C VAL A 402 -7.60 -40.41 -8.31
N ARG A 403 -8.92 -40.49 -8.55
CA ARG A 403 -9.94 -40.19 -7.56
C ARG A 403 -9.84 -41.13 -6.35
N ASP A 404 -10.11 -40.59 -5.16
CA ASP A 404 -10.03 -41.29 -3.86
C ASP A 404 -8.62 -41.84 -3.55
N CYS A 405 -7.59 -41.24 -4.17
CA CYS A 405 -6.18 -41.57 -3.93
C CYS A 405 -5.40 -40.30 -3.53
N PRO A 406 -5.30 -40.01 -2.22
CA PRO A 406 -4.59 -38.83 -1.71
C PRO A 406 -3.15 -38.70 -2.22
N ALA A 407 -2.42 -39.82 -2.29
CA ALA A 407 -1.05 -39.84 -2.79
C ALA A 407 -0.96 -39.42 -4.27
N SER A 408 -1.92 -39.84 -5.10
CA SER A 408 -1.98 -39.41 -6.50
C SER A 408 -2.24 -37.91 -6.61
N VAL A 409 -3.16 -37.38 -5.80
CA VAL A 409 -3.50 -35.95 -5.81
C VAL A 409 -2.29 -35.11 -5.37
N ILE A 410 -1.57 -35.51 -4.32
CA ILE A 410 -0.35 -34.84 -3.85
C ILE A 410 0.73 -34.83 -4.94
N ASN A 411 0.99 -35.98 -5.58
CA ASN A 411 2.01 -36.07 -6.64
C ASN A 411 1.68 -35.15 -7.83
N CYS A 412 0.43 -35.15 -8.29
CA CYS A 412 0.00 -34.27 -9.38
C CYS A 412 0.07 -32.78 -8.99
N LEU A 413 -0.25 -32.43 -7.74
CA LEU A 413 -0.10 -31.08 -7.18
C LEU A 413 1.36 -30.61 -7.23
N GLU A 414 2.28 -31.45 -6.76
CA GLU A 414 3.71 -31.14 -6.74
C GLU A 414 4.27 -31.02 -8.16
N GLN A 415 3.88 -31.92 -9.06
CA GLN A 415 4.28 -31.86 -10.47
C GLN A 415 3.80 -30.57 -11.13
N PHE A 416 2.53 -30.18 -10.93
CA PHE A 416 2.01 -28.93 -11.47
C PHE A 416 2.75 -27.70 -10.91
N ALA A 417 3.08 -27.71 -9.62
CA ALA A 417 3.81 -26.64 -8.96
C ALA A 417 5.22 -26.45 -9.53
N THR A 418 5.87 -27.53 -9.99
CA THR A 418 7.20 -27.49 -10.60
C THR A 418 7.19 -27.23 -12.10
N GLU A 419 6.29 -27.86 -12.86
CA GLU A 419 6.35 -27.92 -14.32
C GLU A 419 5.46 -26.87 -15.01
N ASN A 420 4.34 -26.49 -14.39
CA ASN A 420 3.33 -25.66 -15.05
C ASN A 420 3.25 -24.25 -14.47
N SER A 421 3.15 -24.14 -13.14
CA SER A 421 2.98 -22.84 -12.48
C SER A 421 3.40 -22.93 -11.03
N TRP A 422 4.33 -22.06 -10.63
CA TRP A 422 4.77 -22.01 -9.23
C TRP A 422 3.59 -21.75 -8.27
N LEU A 423 3.44 -22.64 -7.30
CA LEU A 423 2.44 -22.58 -6.22
C LEU A 423 3.14 -22.42 -4.86
N LYS A 424 2.44 -21.76 -3.94
CA LYS A 424 2.88 -21.57 -2.55
C LYS A 424 2.51 -22.80 -1.73
N VAL A 425 3.15 -23.93 -1.98
CA VAL A 425 2.87 -25.18 -1.27
C VAL A 425 4.07 -25.57 -0.40
N ALA A 426 3.81 -26.09 0.80
CA ALA A 426 4.82 -26.46 1.78
C ALA A 426 5.47 -27.83 1.47
N GLY A 427 6.02 -28.01 0.27
CA GLY A 427 6.68 -29.25 -0.15
C GLY A 427 8.11 -29.44 0.41
N GLY A 428 8.68 -30.63 0.21
CA GLY A 428 10.08 -30.94 0.53
C GLY A 428 10.41 -30.93 2.03
N GLU A 429 11.48 -30.23 2.42
CA GLU A 429 11.92 -30.17 3.83
C GLU A 429 10.89 -29.52 4.75
N LYS A 430 10.08 -28.56 4.26
CA LYS A 430 9.00 -27.96 5.06
C LYS A 430 7.95 -28.99 5.45
N ALA A 431 7.54 -29.85 4.51
CA ALA A 431 6.58 -30.90 4.79
C ALA A 431 7.07 -31.86 5.88
N LYS A 432 8.36 -32.25 5.82
CA LYS A 432 8.95 -33.14 6.84
C LYS A 432 8.88 -32.55 8.24
N VAL A 433 9.11 -31.24 8.37
CA VAL A 433 9.00 -30.54 9.66
C VAL A 433 7.55 -30.50 10.14
N LEU A 434 6.60 -30.18 9.27
CA LEU A 434 5.17 -30.19 9.60
C LEU A 434 4.72 -31.59 10.05
N GLU A 435 5.08 -32.62 9.30
CA GLU A 435 4.70 -34.00 9.58
C GLU A 435 5.34 -34.52 10.87
N ALA A 436 6.61 -34.18 11.14
CA ALA A 436 7.28 -34.56 12.39
C ALA A 436 6.69 -33.85 13.63
N ALA A 437 6.04 -32.71 13.46
CA ALA A 437 5.42 -31.96 14.55
C ALA A 437 4.03 -32.47 14.94
N VAL A 438 3.38 -33.28 14.08
CA VAL A 438 2.01 -33.77 14.26
C VAL A 438 2.01 -35.26 14.63
N ARG A 439 1.19 -35.62 15.61
CA ARG A 439 0.93 -36.99 16.03
C ARG A 439 -0.40 -37.48 15.44
N PRO A 440 -0.57 -38.80 15.21
CA PRO A 440 -1.77 -39.41 14.63
C PRO A 440 -3.13 -39.05 15.27
N THR A 441 -3.12 -38.63 16.54
CA THR A 441 -4.31 -38.31 17.34
C THR A 441 -4.51 -36.82 17.57
N ASP A 442 -3.58 -35.98 17.10
CA ASP A 442 -3.64 -34.55 17.31
C ASP A 442 -4.83 -33.93 16.55
N ARG A 443 -5.54 -33.01 17.19
CA ARG A 443 -6.50 -32.12 16.51
C ARG A 443 -5.73 -30.95 15.95
N VAL A 444 -5.64 -30.89 14.63
CA VAL A 444 -4.87 -29.87 13.91
C VAL A 444 -5.78 -28.74 13.48
N LEU A 445 -5.38 -27.50 13.76
CA LEU A 445 -5.97 -26.30 13.18
C LEU A 445 -4.94 -25.62 12.29
N GLU A 446 -5.21 -25.54 10.99
CA GLU A 446 -4.44 -24.79 10.02
C GLU A 446 -5.15 -23.48 9.68
N ILE A 447 -4.42 -22.37 9.73
CA ILE A 447 -4.90 -21.04 9.33
C ILE A 447 -4.14 -20.63 8.06
N GLY A 448 -4.82 -20.74 6.91
CA GLY A 448 -4.26 -20.49 5.57
C GLY A 448 -4.21 -21.74 4.70
N ALA A 449 -5.36 -22.35 4.38
CA ALA A 449 -5.38 -23.63 3.64
C ALA A 449 -4.92 -23.51 2.17
N TYR A 450 -5.09 -22.35 1.56
CA TYR A 450 -4.86 -22.07 0.14
C TYR A 450 -5.57 -23.07 -0.79
N VAL A 451 -4.86 -24.07 -1.33
CA VAL A 451 -5.42 -25.12 -2.20
C VAL A 451 -5.62 -26.46 -1.47
N GLY A 452 -5.45 -26.48 -0.15
CA GLY A 452 -5.65 -27.66 0.70
C GLY A 452 -4.48 -28.64 0.74
N TYR A 453 -3.30 -28.27 0.22
CA TYR A 453 -2.13 -29.17 0.11
C TYR A 453 -1.63 -29.66 1.47
N SER A 454 -1.35 -28.75 2.40
CA SER A 454 -0.84 -29.07 3.73
C SER A 454 -1.89 -29.85 4.54
N ALA A 455 -3.15 -29.38 4.55
CA ALA A 455 -4.27 -30.11 5.16
C ALA A 455 -4.41 -31.55 4.63
N LEU A 456 -4.30 -31.75 3.32
CA LEU A 456 -4.32 -33.06 2.68
C LEU A 456 -3.18 -33.95 3.17
N ARG A 457 -1.94 -33.45 3.21
CA ARG A 457 -0.79 -34.22 3.71
C ARG A 457 -0.96 -34.62 5.17
N LEU A 458 -1.34 -33.66 6.02
CA LEU A 458 -1.53 -33.89 7.45
C LEU A 458 -2.62 -34.91 7.72
N SER A 459 -3.67 -34.96 6.90
CA SER A 459 -4.75 -35.96 7.03
C SER A 459 -4.26 -37.41 6.91
N LEU A 460 -3.12 -37.65 6.26
CA LEU A 460 -2.56 -38.98 6.04
C LEU A 460 -1.72 -39.51 7.20
N LEU A 461 -1.37 -38.67 8.19
CA LEU A 461 -0.50 -39.07 9.30
C LEU A 461 -1.19 -39.94 10.35
N GLY A 462 -2.53 -39.98 10.36
CA GLY A 462 -3.32 -40.59 11.43
C GLY A 462 -4.00 -41.93 11.09
N ASP A 463 -3.57 -42.64 10.05
CA ASP A 463 -4.27 -43.83 9.53
C ASP A 463 -5.78 -43.57 9.31
N GLY A 464 -6.12 -42.37 8.80
CA GLY A 464 -7.50 -41.91 8.57
C GLY A 464 -8.23 -41.38 9.81
N ARG A 465 -7.61 -41.38 11.00
CA ARG A 465 -8.19 -40.83 12.25
C ARG A 465 -7.77 -39.39 12.54
N GLN A 466 -6.84 -38.84 11.75
CA GLN A 466 -6.41 -37.46 11.92
C GLN A 466 -7.59 -36.50 11.71
N GLN A 467 -7.79 -35.56 12.63
CA GLN A 467 -8.76 -34.49 12.47
C GLN A 467 -8.04 -33.19 12.12
N VAL A 468 -8.16 -32.77 10.87
CA VAL A 468 -7.60 -31.51 10.39
C VAL A 468 -8.74 -30.53 10.13
N ARG A 469 -8.68 -29.37 10.77
CA ARG A 469 -9.53 -28.22 10.45
C ARG A 469 -8.66 -27.18 9.77
N ALA A 470 -9.06 -26.76 8.57
CA ALA A 470 -8.30 -25.77 7.81
C ALA A 470 -9.18 -24.54 7.55
N ILE A 471 -8.66 -23.34 7.82
CA ILE A 471 -9.34 -22.07 7.57
C ILE A 471 -8.77 -21.45 6.30
N GLU A 472 -9.65 -21.08 5.36
CA GLU A 472 -9.28 -20.31 4.17
C GLU A 472 -10.19 -19.08 4.01
N SER A 473 -9.56 -17.93 3.79
CA SER A 473 -10.27 -16.64 3.74
C SER A 473 -10.73 -16.25 2.34
N ASP A 474 -10.00 -16.64 1.29
CA ASP A 474 -10.37 -16.39 -0.10
C ASP A 474 -11.39 -17.46 -0.54
N PRO A 475 -12.61 -17.08 -0.95
CA PRO A 475 -13.68 -18.03 -1.24
C PRO A 475 -13.38 -18.88 -2.48
N LEU A 476 -12.61 -18.38 -3.44
CA LEU A 476 -12.24 -19.16 -4.63
C LEU A 476 -11.16 -20.19 -4.30
N ASN A 477 -10.14 -19.80 -3.51
CA ASN A 477 -9.16 -20.75 -2.98
C ASN A 477 -9.85 -21.82 -2.13
N ALA A 478 -10.80 -21.43 -1.28
CA ALA A 478 -11.59 -22.37 -0.50
C ALA A 478 -12.39 -23.34 -1.39
N ALA A 479 -13.03 -22.83 -2.46
CA ALA A 479 -13.75 -23.69 -3.41
C ALA A 479 -12.80 -24.69 -4.11
N VAL A 480 -11.60 -24.23 -4.50
CA VAL A 480 -10.57 -25.12 -5.06
C VAL A 480 -10.11 -26.16 -4.04
N ALA A 481 -9.81 -25.75 -2.80
CA ALA A 481 -9.40 -26.66 -1.74
C ALA A 481 -10.48 -27.70 -1.43
N GLN A 482 -11.76 -27.29 -1.41
CA GLN A 482 -12.89 -28.20 -1.21
C GLN A 482 -12.91 -29.29 -2.29
N GLU A 483 -12.73 -28.92 -3.56
CA GLU A 483 -12.70 -29.87 -4.67
C GLU A 483 -11.44 -30.76 -4.67
N VAL A 484 -10.28 -30.22 -4.28
CA VAL A 484 -9.04 -31.01 -4.10
C VAL A 484 -9.22 -32.08 -3.02
N LEU A 485 -9.76 -31.70 -1.85
CA LEU A 485 -10.02 -32.62 -0.74
C LEU A 485 -11.09 -33.66 -1.11
N ARG A 486 -12.11 -33.26 -1.89
CA ARG A 486 -13.13 -34.16 -2.44
C ARG A 486 -12.55 -35.16 -3.43
N LEU A 487 -11.66 -34.72 -4.32
CA LEU A 487 -10.98 -35.60 -5.28
C LEU A 487 -10.07 -36.61 -4.58
N ALA A 488 -9.43 -36.20 -3.48
CA ALA A 488 -8.60 -37.06 -2.65
C ALA A 488 -9.41 -38.02 -1.76
N GLY A 489 -10.71 -37.80 -1.55
CA GLY A 489 -11.56 -38.66 -0.72
C GLY A 489 -11.34 -38.47 0.79
N VAL A 490 -10.91 -37.29 1.24
CA VAL A 490 -10.55 -37.02 2.65
C VAL A 490 -11.47 -36.01 3.35
N THR A 491 -12.65 -35.73 2.81
CA THR A 491 -13.59 -34.72 3.35
C THR A 491 -14.10 -35.02 4.76
N GLU A 492 -14.06 -36.27 5.19
CA GLU A 492 -14.40 -36.68 6.57
C GLU A 492 -13.27 -36.36 7.57
N SER A 493 -12.01 -36.49 7.13
CA SER A 493 -10.83 -36.24 7.95
C SER A 493 -10.41 -34.76 7.95
N VAL A 494 -10.73 -34.03 6.87
CA VAL A 494 -10.38 -32.62 6.68
C VAL A 494 -11.63 -31.76 6.57
N GLN A 495 -11.87 -30.94 7.59
CA GLN A 495 -12.95 -29.96 7.59
C GLN A 495 -12.45 -28.57 7.15
N LEU A 496 -12.87 -28.14 5.97
CA LEU A 496 -12.57 -26.80 5.46
C LEU A 496 -13.56 -25.76 6.00
N ARG A 497 -13.04 -24.66 6.52
CA ARG A 497 -13.78 -23.56 7.14
C ARG A 497 -13.47 -22.28 6.36
N VAL A 498 -14.48 -21.67 5.76
CA VAL A 498 -14.32 -20.46 4.93
C VAL A 498 -14.51 -19.22 5.79
N GLY A 499 -13.71 -18.19 5.58
CA GLY A 499 -13.83 -16.91 6.27
C GLY A 499 -12.54 -16.50 6.98
N ARG A 500 -12.62 -15.43 7.78
CA ARG A 500 -11.47 -14.96 8.55
C ARG A 500 -11.22 -15.86 9.75
N ALA A 501 -9.94 -16.04 10.09
CA ALA A 501 -9.50 -16.76 11.27
C ALA A 501 -10.14 -16.22 12.56
N CYS A 502 -10.08 -14.90 12.76
CA CYS A 502 -10.62 -14.25 13.95
C CYS A 502 -12.12 -14.50 14.15
N ASP A 503 -12.90 -14.64 13.08
CA ASP A 503 -14.34 -14.93 13.17
C ASP A 503 -14.58 -16.37 13.62
N TRP A 504 -13.82 -17.34 13.11
CA TRP A 504 -13.90 -18.73 13.55
C TRP A 504 -13.43 -18.92 14.99
N LEU A 505 -12.31 -18.30 15.37
CA LEU A 505 -11.77 -18.36 16.73
C LEU A 505 -12.75 -17.75 17.76
N ALA A 506 -13.47 -16.68 17.39
CA ALA A 506 -14.49 -16.07 18.25
C ALA A 506 -15.87 -16.75 18.20
N SER A 507 -16.13 -17.64 17.23
CA SER A 507 -17.46 -18.23 17.02
C SER A 507 -17.92 -19.21 18.08
N GLY A 508 -16.99 -19.77 18.87
CA GLY A 508 -17.25 -20.89 19.78
C GLY A 508 -17.54 -22.22 19.08
N CYS A 509 -17.28 -22.34 17.78
CA CYS A 509 -17.53 -23.55 16.98
C CYS A 509 -16.26 -24.38 16.69
N LEU A 510 -15.14 -24.04 17.32
CA LEU A 510 -13.90 -24.80 17.22
C LEU A 510 -13.69 -25.55 18.52
N ASP A 511 -13.35 -26.83 18.39
CA ASP A 511 -12.95 -27.66 19.53
C ASP A 511 -11.49 -27.39 19.91
N ALA A 512 -11.03 -27.99 21.02
CA ALA A 512 -9.64 -27.84 21.43
C ALA A 512 -8.64 -28.36 20.36
N VAL A 513 -7.48 -27.71 20.34
CA VAL A 513 -6.45 -27.79 19.31
C VAL A 513 -5.14 -28.25 19.94
N ASP A 514 -4.55 -29.30 19.38
CA ASP A 514 -3.28 -29.87 19.85
C ASP A 514 -2.09 -29.39 19.00
N VAL A 515 -2.37 -28.96 17.76
CA VAL A 515 -1.40 -28.34 16.85
C VAL A 515 -2.05 -27.19 16.10
N LEU A 516 -1.47 -25.98 16.23
CA LEU A 516 -1.85 -24.78 15.48
C LEU A 516 -0.80 -24.48 14.41
N ILE A 517 -1.22 -24.35 13.15
CA ILE A 517 -0.36 -24.00 12.02
C ILE A 517 -0.81 -22.63 11.49
N LEU A 518 0.11 -21.67 11.46
CA LEU A 518 -0.08 -20.33 10.92
C LEU A 518 0.66 -20.23 9.57
N ASP A 519 -0.07 -20.28 8.46
CA ASP A 519 0.48 -20.24 7.11
C ASP A 519 -0.26 -19.23 6.20
N HIS A 520 -0.55 -18.06 6.76
CA HIS A 520 -1.14 -16.96 6.01
C HIS A 520 -0.34 -15.64 6.21
N ARG A 521 -1.01 -14.52 6.43
CA ARG A 521 -0.42 -13.20 6.62
C ARG A 521 0.27 -13.07 7.98
N GLY A 522 1.61 -13.13 7.99
CA GLY A 522 2.44 -13.00 9.20
C GLY A 522 2.22 -11.73 10.04
N THR A 523 1.65 -10.67 9.47
CA THR A 523 1.36 -9.42 10.21
C THR A 523 0.29 -9.59 11.30
N VAL A 524 -0.51 -10.66 11.27
CA VAL A 524 -1.60 -10.88 12.25
C VAL A 524 -1.43 -12.16 13.08
N TYR A 525 -0.31 -12.88 12.94
CA TYR A 525 -0.08 -14.13 13.70
C TYR A 525 -0.14 -13.96 15.22
N HIS A 526 0.30 -12.81 15.74
CA HIS A 526 0.20 -12.49 17.17
C HIS A 526 -1.26 -12.33 17.64
N GLU A 527 -2.12 -11.76 16.79
CA GLU A 527 -3.56 -11.68 17.04
C GLU A 527 -4.18 -13.07 16.96
N ASP A 528 -3.88 -13.85 15.92
CA ASP A 528 -4.42 -15.21 15.76
C ASP A 528 -4.03 -16.12 16.91
N LEU A 529 -2.76 -16.06 17.37
CA LEU A 529 -2.29 -16.82 18.52
C LEU A 529 -3.05 -16.42 19.79
N ALA A 530 -3.22 -15.11 20.05
CA ALA A 530 -3.94 -14.63 21.22
C ALA A 530 -5.42 -15.07 21.22
N HIS A 531 -6.07 -15.11 20.05
CA HIS A 531 -7.45 -15.59 19.93
C HIS A 531 -7.57 -17.11 20.00
N ALA A 532 -6.55 -17.85 19.55
CA ALA A 532 -6.52 -19.30 19.59
C ALA A 532 -6.12 -19.88 20.96
N GLU A 533 -5.43 -19.09 21.79
CA GLU A 533 -4.93 -19.51 23.10
C GLU A 533 -5.95 -20.22 24.00
N PRO A 534 -7.23 -19.78 24.12
CA PRO A 534 -8.24 -20.49 24.90
C PRO A 534 -8.63 -21.87 24.34
N LEU A 535 -8.31 -22.14 23.07
CA LEU A 535 -8.59 -23.41 22.39
C LEU A 535 -7.38 -24.37 22.45
N LEU A 536 -6.19 -23.88 22.81
CA LEU A 536 -4.98 -24.71 22.82
C LEU A 536 -5.01 -25.68 24.02
N SER A 537 -4.82 -26.96 23.74
CA SER A 537 -4.61 -27.97 24.77
C SER A 537 -3.29 -27.75 25.52
N GLU A 538 -3.17 -28.31 26.72
CA GLU A 538 -1.90 -28.39 27.41
C GLU A 538 -0.86 -29.14 26.56
N GLY A 539 0.32 -28.53 26.36
CA GLY A 539 1.36 -29.07 25.49
C GLY A 539 1.06 -28.93 23.98
N ALA A 540 0.12 -28.07 23.59
CA ALA A 540 -0.12 -27.75 22.19
C ALA A 540 1.14 -27.20 21.51
N ARG A 541 1.33 -27.55 20.23
CA ARG A 541 2.45 -27.05 19.41
C ARG A 541 1.95 -25.99 18.45
N VAL A 542 2.71 -24.90 18.32
CA VAL A 542 2.41 -23.82 17.37
C VAL A 542 3.52 -23.75 16.33
N LEU A 543 3.14 -23.84 15.05
CA LEU A 543 4.02 -23.72 13.90
C LEU A 543 3.63 -22.47 13.12
N ALA A 544 4.60 -21.64 12.75
CA ALA A 544 4.35 -20.42 12.00
C ALA A 544 5.32 -20.30 10.82
N ASP A 545 4.79 -20.20 9.59
CA ASP A 545 5.61 -20.08 8.39
C ASP A 545 6.07 -18.64 8.15
N ASN A 546 7.18 -18.47 7.43
CA ASN A 546 7.66 -17.17 6.95
C ASN A 546 7.91 -16.08 8.02
N VAL A 547 8.15 -16.49 9.28
CA VAL A 547 8.41 -15.58 10.42
C VAL A 547 9.70 -14.78 10.30
N LEU A 548 10.66 -15.24 9.49
CA LEU A 548 11.92 -14.52 9.22
C LEU A 548 11.87 -13.69 7.94
N HIS A 549 11.24 -14.20 6.88
CA HIS A 549 11.09 -13.50 5.60
C HIS A 549 9.77 -13.92 4.91
N PRO A 550 8.86 -12.99 4.57
CA PRO A 550 8.96 -11.53 4.72
C PRO A 550 8.92 -11.00 6.17
N GLY A 551 8.70 -11.86 7.17
CA GLY A 551 8.88 -11.54 8.58
C GLY A 551 7.57 -11.40 9.37
N ALA A 552 7.61 -11.79 10.65
CA ALA A 552 6.49 -11.64 11.59
C ALA A 552 6.99 -11.07 12.95
N PRO A 553 7.48 -9.81 13.00
CA PRO A 553 8.16 -9.26 14.18
C PRO A 553 7.27 -9.18 15.42
N MET A 554 5.99 -8.81 15.26
CA MET A 554 5.04 -8.76 16.38
C MET A 554 4.76 -10.15 16.97
N PHE A 555 4.74 -11.17 16.12
CA PHE A 555 4.61 -12.55 16.57
C PHE A 555 5.86 -13.01 17.32
N LEU A 556 7.05 -12.74 16.76
CA LEU A 556 8.32 -13.06 17.42
C LEU A 556 8.45 -12.38 18.79
N LEU A 557 8.05 -11.11 18.91
CA LEU A 557 8.01 -10.41 20.20
C LEU A 557 7.04 -11.10 21.17
N ALA A 558 5.83 -11.41 20.72
CA ALA A 558 4.80 -12.06 21.55
C ALA A 558 5.20 -13.45 22.05
N VAL A 559 6.00 -14.21 21.29
CA VAL A 559 6.50 -15.54 21.71
C VAL A 559 7.82 -15.47 22.48
N GLN A 560 8.66 -14.44 22.27
CA GLN A 560 9.90 -14.25 23.03
C GLN A 560 9.63 -14.15 24.53
N ASP A 561 8.62 -13.35 24.92
CA ASP A 561 8.19 -13.22 26.32
C ASP A 561 7.73 -14.56 26.92
N ARG A 562 7.30 -15.50 26.08
CA ARG A 562 6.77 -16.82 26.47
C ARG A 562 7.84 -17.93 26.47
N LEU A 563 8.92 -17.75 25.70
CA LEU A 563 10.06 -18.67 25.62
C LEU A 563 11.12 -18.42 26.70
N ALA A 564 11.01 -17.31 27.45
CA ALA A 564 11.95 -16.92 28.50
C ALA A 564 11.73 -17.64 29.86
N ILE A 565 11.03 -18.78 29.88
CA ILE A 565 10.75 -19.58 31.09
C ILE A 565 11.55 -20.88 31.07
#